data_AF-A0A524EWK1-F1
#
_entry.id   AF-A0A524EWK1-F1
#
_cell.length_a   1.000
_cell.length_b   1.000
_cell.length_c   1.000
_cell.angle_alpha   90.00
_cell.angle_beta   90.00
_cell.angle_gamma   90.00
#
_symmetry.space_group_name_H-M   'P 1'
#
loop_
_entity.id
_entity.type
_entity.pdbx_description
1 polymer ?
#
loop_
_entity_poly.entity_id
_entity_poly.type
_entity_poly.pdbx_seq_one_letter_code
_entity_poly.pdbx_strand_id
1 'polypeptide(L)' 'MEVSVDKEILDDLISFKLKRIQGFIQEILDRWNETSSDLFIEKARNGTYPNAENDAIELRQQLLEEKKLLDLKNKQG' A
#
# COMPACT_ATOMS: atom_id res chain seq x y z
N MET A 1 0.83 -22.93 -22.87
CA MET A 1 2.08 -22.96 -22.09
C MET A 1 1.73 -22.36 -20.73
N GLU A 2 1.45 -23.20 -19.74
CA GLU A 2 1.25 -22.73 -18.36
C GLU A 2 2.62 -22.68 -17.69
N VAL A 3 3.00 -21.50 -17.22
CA VAL A 3 4.19 -21.34 -16.39
C VAL A 3 3.74 -21.60 -14.95
N SER A 4 4.08 -22.76 -14.40
CA SER A 4 3.86 -23.05 -12.98
C SER A 4 4.94 -22.34 -12.16
N VAL A 5 4.52 -21.45 -11.27
CA VAL A 5 5.42 -20.81 -10.29
C VAL A 5 5.33 -21.62 -9.00
N ASP A 6 6.47 -21.94 -8.41
CA ASP A 6 6.52 -22.61 -7.11
C ASP A 6 5.82 -21.76 -6.05
N LYS A 7 4.98 -22.39 -5.23
CA LYS A 7 4.19 -21.71 -4.20
C LYS A 7 5.05 -20.88 -3.24
N GLU A 8 6.24 -21.38 -2.89
CA GLU A 8 7.20 -20.67 -2.05
C GLU A 8 7.72 -19.40 -2.72
N ILE A 9 8.09 -19.47 -4.00
CA ILE A 9 8.54 -18.31 -4.79
C ILE A 9 7.41 -17.26 -4.88
N LEU A 10 6.17 -17.72 -5.05
CA LEU A 10 5.01 -16.84 -5.11
C LEU A 10 4.76 -16.14 -3.76
N ASP A 11 4.83 -16.85 -2.63
CA ASP A 11 4.66 -16.24 -1.31
C ASP A 11 5.79 -15.26 -0.97
N ASP A 12 7.03 -15.60 -1.34
CA ASP A 12 8.19 -14.71 -1.19
C ASP A 12 8.01 -13.43 -2.00
N LEU A 13 7.54 -13.54 -3.24
CA LEU A 13 7.32 -12.38 -4.11
C LEU A 13 6.18 -11.49 -3.60
N ILE A 14 5.09 -12.09 -3.12
CA ILE A 14 3.97 -11.36 -2.51
C ILE A 14 4.44 -10.64 -1.25
N SER A 15 5.20 -11.32 -0.38
CA SER A 15 5.73 -10.76 0.86
C SER A 15 6.71 -9.62 0.60
N PHE A 16 7.60 -9.77 -0.38
CA PHE A 16 8.52 -8.72 -0.83
C PHE A 16 7.75 -7.49 -1.31
N LYS A 17 6.72 -7.68 -2.13
CA LYS A 17 5.92 -6.57 -2.67
C LYS A 17 5.10 -5.88 -1.57
N LEU A 18 4.51 -6.63 -0.65
CA LEU A 18 3.80 -6.08 0.52
C LEU A 18 4.72 -5.20 1.36
N LYS A 19 5.92 -5.67 1.70
CA LYS A 19 6.91 -4.89 2.46
C LYS A 19 7.26 -3.57 1.77
N ARG A 20 7.40 -3.59 0.44
CA ARG A 20 7.70 -2.38 -0.34
C ARG A 20 6.53 -1.38 -0.32
N ILE A 21 5.29 -1.87 -0.48
CA ILE A 21 4.09 -1.02 -0.41
C ILE A 21 3.95 -0.39 0.97
N GLN A 22 4.15 -1.17 2.03
CA GLN A 22 4.14 -0.67 3.40
C GLN A 22 5.23 0.39 3.64
N GLY A 23 6.41 0.20 3.05
CA GLY A 23 7.47 1.23 3.04
C GLY A 23 7.00 2.54 2.40
N PHE A 24 6.39 2.50 1.21
CA PHE A 24 5.86 3.69 0.56
C PHE A 24 4.74 4.37 1.35
N ILE A 25 3.84 3.58 1.94
CA ILE A 25 2.79 4.10 2.83
C ILE A 25 3.44 4.85 4.01
N GLN A 26 4.43 4.24 4.66
CA GLN A 26 5.11 4.85 5.80
C GLN A 26 5.88 6.12 5.40
N GLU A 27 6.57 6.12 4.25
CA GLU A 27 7.27 7.31 3.75
C GLU A 27 6.30 8.49 3.53
N ILE A 28 5.12 8.25 2.97
CA ILE A 28 4.10 9.30 2.82
C ILE A 28 3.65 9.79 4.19
N LEU A 29 3.30 8.89 5.12
CA LEU A 29 2.83 9.25 6.44
C LEU A 29 3.88 10.05 7.25
N ASP A 30 5.15 9.65 7.17
CA ASP A 30 6.26 10.32 7.83
C ASP A 30 6.46 11.76 7.30
N ARG A 31 6.29 11.99 5.99
CA ARG A 31 6.36 13.34 5.39
C ARG A 31 5.34 14.30 6.00
N TRP A 32 4.18 13.79 6.41
CA TRP A 32 3.08 14.57 6.98
C TRP A 32 2.97 14.44 8.50
N ASN A 33 3.91 13.73 9.14
CA ASN A 33 3.90 13.42 10.57
C ASN A 33 2.56 12.80 11.03
N GLU A 34 2.04 11.88 10.22
CA GLU A 34 0.81 11.14 10.46
C GLU A 34 1.09 9.69 10.81
N THR A 35 0.18 9.07 11.54
CA THR A 35 0.23 7.64 11.87
C THR A 35 -0.91 6.84 11.27
N SER A 36 -1.90 7.54 10.69
CA SER A 36 -3.10 6.94 10.10
C SER A 36 -3.28 7.42 8.67
N SER A 37 -3.34 6.46 7.75
CA SER A 37 -3.65 6.72 6.34
C SER A 37 -5.02 7.36 6.15
N ASP A 38 -6.02 6.95 6.92
CA ASP A 38 -7.37 7.52 6.84
C ASP A 38 -7.38 8.97 7.29
N LEU A 39 -6.70 9.27 8.41
CA LEU A 39 -6.58 10.64 8.93
C LEU A 39 -5.83 11.54 7.95
N PHE A 40 -4.73 11.07 7.38
CA PHE A 40 -4.01 11.80 6.34
C PHE A 40 -4.89 12.09 5.12
N ILE A 41 -5.61 11.09 4.61
CA ILE A 41 -6.51 11.24 3.45
C ILE A 41 -7.63 12.24 3.74
N GLU A 42 -8.18 12.24 4.95
CA GLU A 42 -9.21 13.21 5.36
C GLU A 42 -8.65 14.64 5.40
N LYS A 43 -7.47 14.82 6.01
CA LYS A 43 -6.78 16.11 6.11
C LYS A 43 -6.33 16.65 4.76
N ALA A 44 -5.92 15.79 3.83
CA ALA A 44 -5.66 16.20 2.45
C ALA A 44 -6.96 16.62 1.74
N ARG A 45 -8.06 15.89 1.93
CA ARG A 45 -9.36 16.21 1.32
C ARG A 45 -9.97 17.51 1.83
N ASN A 46 -9.85 17.81 3.12
CA ASN A 46 -10.47 19.00 3.72
C ASN A 46 -9.57 20.26 3.61
N GLY A 47 -8.40 20.15 2.98
CA GLY A 47 -7.47 21.26 2.79
C GLY A 47 -6.60 21.59 4.00
N THR A 48 -6.61 20.76 5.06
CA THR A 48 -5.69 20.91 6.21
C THR A 48 -4.24 20.79 5.75
N TYR A 49 -3.97 19.86 4.83
CA TYR A 49 -2.64 19.70 4.22
C TYR A 49 -2.60 20.32 2.81
N PRO A 50 -2.00 21.51 2.65
CA PRO A 50 -1.92 22.16 1.35
C PRO A 50 -1.02 21.38 0.40
N ASN A 51 -1.45 21.20 -0.84
CA ASN A 51 -0.73 20.46 -1.89
C ASN A 51 -0.52 18.97 -1.60
N ALA A 52 -1.30 18.38 -0.69
CA ALA A 52 -1.21 16.96 -0.35
C ALA A 52 -2.00 16.04 -1.30
N GLU A 53 -2.63 16.58 -2.35
CA GLU A 53 -3.51 15.81 -3.24
C GLU A 53 -2.78 14.66 -3.92
N ASN A 54 -1.56 14.88 -4.40
CA ASN A 54 -0.76 13.85 -5.05
C ASN A 54 -0.41 12.72 -4.08
N ASP A 55 0.03 13.07 -2.88
CA ASP A 55 0.36 12.11 -1.82
C ASP A 55 -0.87 11.32 -1.37
N ALA A 56 -2.03 11.96 -1.28
CA ALA A 56 -3.29 11.30 -0.95
C ALA A 56 -3.76 10.35 -2.06
N ILE A 57 -3.55 10.69 -3.33
CA ILE A 57 -3.84 9.81 -4.47
C ILE A 57 -2.89 8.60 -4.44
N GLU A 58 -1.60 8.84 -4.26
CA GLU A 58 -0.59 7.78 -4.20
C GLU A 58 -0.87 6.84 -3.02
N LEU A 59 -1.14 7.37 -1.83
CA LEU A 59 -1.45 6.56 -0.66
C LEU A 59 -2.67 5.67 -0.88
N ARG A 60 -3.74 6.20 -1.49
CA ARG A 60 -4.94 5.41 -1.84
C ARG A 60 -4.63 4.28 -2.81
N GLN A 61 -3.76 4.52 -3.79
CA GLN A 61 -3.34 3.48 -4.73
C GLN A 61 -2.54 2.38 -4.03
N GLN A 62 -1.62 2.75 -3.13
CA GLN A 62 -0.84 1.80 -2.35
C GLN A 62 -1.72 0.95 -1.44
N LEU A 63 -2.68 1.54 -0.73
CA LEU A 63 -3.64 0.82 0.12
C LEU A 63 -4.50 -0.18 -0.67
N LEU A 64 -4.94 0.22 -1.88
CA LEU A 64 -5.71 -0.67 -2.75
C LEU A 64 -4.87 -1.87 -3.19
N GLU A 65 -3.60 -1.65 -3.52
CA GLU A 65 -2.68 -2.71 -3.93
C GLU A 65 -2.31 -3.63 -2.77
N GLU A 66 -2.06 -3.07 -1.58
CA GLU A 66 -1.83 -3.84 -0.35
C GLU A 66 -2.99 -4.81 -0.10
N LYS A 67 -4.23 -4.29 -0.14
CA LYS A 67 -5.43 -5.11 0.04
C LYS A 67 -5.51 -6.25 -0.96
N LYS A 68 -5.25 -5.98 -2.25
CA LYS A 68 -5.26 -7.03 -3.30
C LYS A 68 -4.22 -8.13 -3.03
N LEU A 69 -3.02 -7.75 -2.57
CA LEU A 69 -1.95 -8.71 -2.28
C LEU A 69 -2.25 -9.53 -1.03
N LEU A 70 -2.84 -8.93 0.01
CA LEU A 70 -3.31 -9.65 1.19
C LEU A 70 -4.42 -10.63 0.82
N ASP A 71 -5.38 -10.22 -0.01
CA ASP A 71 -6.43 -11.10 -0.54
C ASP A 71 -5.84 -12.25 -1.36
N LEU A 72 -4.81 -11.98 -2.17
CA LEU A 72 -4.10 -13.01 -2.95
C LEU A 72 -3.36 -14.00 -2.05
N LYS A 73 -2.69 -13.50 -1.00
CA LYS A 73 -1.99 -14.34 -0.02
C LYS A 73 -2.96 -15.25 0.74
N ASN A 74 -4.09 -14.71 1.18
CA ASN A 74 -5.12 -15.45 1.89
C ASN A 74 -5.80 -16.54 1.04
N LYS A 75 -5.87 -16.37 -0.29
CA LYS A 75 -6.40 -17.39 -1.22
C LYS A 75 -5.43 -18.55 -1.49
N GLN A 76 -4.16 -18.41 -1.10
CA GLN A 76 -3.16 -19.49 -1.20
C GLN A 76 -3.04 -20.33 0.07
N GLY A 77 -3.63 -19.86 1.17
CA GLY A 77 -3.68 -20.56 2.46
C GLY A 77 -4.62 -21.75 2.46
#